data_AF-A0A851SL34-F1
#
_entry.id   AF-A0A851SL34-F1
#
_cell.length_a   1.000
_cell.length_b   1.000
_cell.length_c   1.000
_cell.angle_alpha   90.00
_cell.angle_beta   90.00
_cell.angle_gamma   90.00
#
_symmetry.space_group_name_H-M   'P 1'
#
loop_
_entity.id
_entity.type
_entity.pdbx_description
1 polymer ?
#
loop_
_entity_poly.entity_id
_entity_poly.type
_entity_poly.pdbx_seq_one_letter_code
_entity_poly.pdbx_strand_id
1 'polypeptide(L)'
;ALSKPLDEAFGLWQKLLEHSGIPQVRSLEQTQSSLQLLGSIYRLQGKPIQALESFLLLRTLCRRLGDNLGMANSLCQLSRILLQLECPSQAQVFLEELELYLGKDEDPE
;
A
#
# COMPACT_ATOMS: atom_id res chain seq x y z
N ALA A 1 18.00 -11.13 14.41
CA ALA A 1 17.48 -9.79 14.06
C ALA A 1 15.96 -9.80 14.25
N LEU A 2 15.41 -8.84 14.98
CA LEU A 2 13.98 -8.81 15.35
C LEU A 2 13.01 -8.71 14.15
N SER A 3 13.51 -8.34 12.95
CA SER A 3 12.69 -8.23 11.74
C SER A 3 12.61 -9.49 10.88
N LYS A 4 13.36 -10.56 11.17
CA LYS A 4 13.44 -11.73 10.25
C LYS A 4 12.07 -12.32 9.90
N PRO A 5 11.14 -12.57 10.84
CA PRO A 5 9.81 -13.07 10.50
C PRO A 5 8.98 -12.09 9.67
N LEU A 6 9.16 -10.78 9.88
CA LEU A 6 8.48 -9.73 9.14
C LEU A 6 8.97 -9.68 7.68
N ASP A 7 10.29 -9.76 7.49
CA ASP A 7 10.94 -9.78 6.17
C ASP A 7 10.54 -11.05 5.38
N GLU A 8 10.42 -12.20 6.07
CA GLU A 8 9.90 -13.44 5.46
C GLU A 8 8.42 -13.30 5.07
N ALA A 9 7.57 -12.75 5.95
CA ALA A 9 6.17 -12.49 5.64
C ALA A 9 6.00 -11.54 4.45
N PHE A 10 6.81 -10.49 4.38
CA PHE A 10 6.82 -9.56 3.25
C PHE A 10 7.17 -10.26 1.94
N GLY A 11 8.21 -11.10 1.92
CA GLY A 11 8.60 -11.87 0.74
C GLY A 11 7.53 -12.85 0.27
N LEU A 12 6.77 -13.45 1.20
CA LEU A 12 5.61 -14.29 0.85
C LEU A 12 4.49 -13.49 0.19
N TRP A 13 4.17 -12.30 0.72
CA TRP A 13 3.18 -11.41 0.11
C TRP A 13 3.60 -10.94 -1.28
N GLN A 14 4.87 -10.58 -1.46
CA GLN A 14 5.40 -10.20 -2.77
C GLN A 14 5.20 -11.31 -3.80
N LYS A 15 5.61 -12.55 -3.48
CA LYS A 15 5.41 -13.71 -4.36
C LYS A 15 3.95 -13.98 -4.68
N LEU A 16 3.07 -13.87 -3.68
CA LEU A 16 1.64 -14.12 -3.87
C LEU A 16 1.00 -13.09 -4.80
N LEU A 17 1.42 -11.82 -4.70
CA LEU A 17 0.83 -10.69 -5.42
C LEU A 17 1.54 -10.34 -6.74
N GLU A 18 2.66 -11.00 -7.04
CA GLU A 18 3.44 -10.87 -8.27
C GLU A 18 2.58 -11.10 -9.52
N HIS A 19 1.68 -12.08 -9.46
CA HIS A 19 0.78 -12.40 -10.56
C HIS A 19 -0.31 -11.33 -10.68
N SER A 20 -0.65 -10.96 -11.91
CA SER A 20 -1.79 -10.10 -12.21
C SER A 20 -3.09 -10.86 -11.94
N GLY A 21 -3.87 -10.39 -10.97
CA GLY A 21 -5.15 -10.99 -10.60
C GLY A 21 -5.49 -10.87 -9.11
N ILE A 22 -6.72 -11.21 -8.75
CA ILE A 22 -7.12 -11.29 -7.35
C ILE A 22 -6.50 -12.58 -6.76
N PRO A 23 -5.70 -12.49 -5.69
CA PRO A 23 -5.07 -13.68 -5.12
C PRO A 23 -6.12 -14.62 -4.53
N GLN A 24 -5.92 -15.94 -4.69
CA GLN A 24 -6.77 -16.95 -4.06
C GLN A 24 -6.39 -17.10 -2.59
N VAL A 25 -6.93 -16.23 -1.75
CA VAL A 25 -6.75 -16.21 -0.30
C VAL A 25 -8.07 -16.49 0.42
N ARG A 26 -7.99 -16.97 1.66
CA ARG A 26 -9.17 -17.22 2.50
C ARG A 26 -9.98 -15.95 2.78
N SER A 27 -9.30 -14.81 2.95
CA SER A 27 -9.94 -13.51 3.20
C SER A 27 -9.08 -12.38 2.61
N LEU A 28 -9.69 -11.60 1.72
CA LEU A 28 -9.06 -10.44 1.10
C LEU A 28 -8.93 -9.27 2.10
N GLU A 29 -9.94 -9.06 2.94
CA GLU A 29 -9.94 -8.04 4.00
C GLU A 29 -8.79 -8.24 4.99
N GLN A 30 -8.59 -9.48 5.46
CA GLN A 30 -7.48 -9.82 6.35
C GLN A 30 -6.13 -9.68 5.65
N THR A 31 -6.08 -9.94 4.33
CA THR A 31 -4.87 -9.75 3.53
C THR A 31 -4.51 -8.27 3.43
N GLN A 32 -5.48 -7.39 3.13
CA GLN A 32 -5.28 -5.94 3.10
C GLN A 32 -4.82 -5.41 4.47
N SER A 33 -5.48 -5.85 5.55
CA SER A 33 -5.12 -5.46 6.92
C SER A 33 -3.70 -5.89 7.28
N SER A 34 -3.30 -7.10 6.88
CA SER A 34 -1.95 -7.64 7.11
C SER A 34 -0.88 -6.81 6.41
N LEU A 35 -1.10 -6.44 5.14
CA LEU A 35 -0.19 -5.58 4.37
C LEU A 35 -0.08 -4.17 4.99
N GLN A 36 -1.20 -3.59 5.41
CA GLN A 36 -1.22 -2.30 6.08
C GLN A 36 -0.43 -2.33 7.40
N LEU A 37 -0.60 -3.39 8.19
CA LEU A 37 0.14 -3.57 9.44
C LEU A 37 1.64 -3.73 9.19
N LEU A 38 2.01 -4.52 8.18
CA LEU A 38 3.39 -4.77 7.81
C LEU A 38 4.11 -3.48 7.37
N GLY A 39 3.48 -2.66 6.52
CA GLY A 39 4.00 -1.34 6.15
C GLY A 39 4.11 -0.38 7.35
N SER A 40 3.15 -0.41 8.27
CA SER A 40 3.17 0.39 9.49
C SER A 40 4.29 0.00 10.45
N ILE A 41 4.52 -1.31 10.64
CA ILE A 41 5.61 -1.83 11.47
C ILE A 41 6.97 -1.44 10.85
N TYR A 42 7.14 -1.58 9.53
CA TYR A 42 8.38 -1.16 8.89
C TYR A 42 8.67 0.33 9.08
N ARG A 43 7.64 1.19 8.98
CA ARG A 43 7.80 2.61 9.27
C ARG A 43 8.25 2.86 10.71
N LEU A 44 7.63 2.17 11.68
CA LEU A 44 8.02 2.27 13.10
C LEU A 44 9.44 1.74 13.37
N GLN A 45 9.91 0.78 12.58
CA GLN A 45 11.28 0.27 12.64
C GLN A 45 12.31 1.17 11.93
N GLY A 46 11.91 2.32 11.37
CA GLY A 46 12.81 3.17 10.60
C GLY A 46 13.27 2.53 9.28
N LYS A 47 12.42 1.67 8.70
CA LYS A 47 12.63 0.96 7.43
C LYS A 47 11.70 1.52 6.34
N PRO A 48 11.92 2.77 5.89
CA PRO A 48 10.96 3.48 5.04
C PRO A 48 10.83 2.84 3.65
N ILE A 49 11.89 2.23 3.12
CA ILE A 49 11.84 1.56 1.80
C ILE A 49 10.92 0.34 1.85
N GLN A 50 11.07 -0.56 2.82
CA GLN A 50 10.17 -1.69 2.98
C GLN A 50 8.73 -1.25 3.27
N ALA A 51 8.54 -0.15 4.01
CA ALA A 51 7.22 0.43 4.23
C ALA A 51 6.56 0.88 2.90
N LEU A 52 7.31 1.58 2.03
CA LEU A 52 6.84 1.97 0.71
C LEU A 52 6.42 0.77 -0.13
N GLU A 53 7.26 -0.26 -0.22
CA GLU A 53 6.95 -1.46 -1.01
C GLU A 53 5.69 -2.16 -0.48
N SER A 54 5.51 -2.20 0.83
CA SER A 54 4.33 -2.80 1.47
C SER A 54 3.04 -2.04 1.12
N PHE A 55 3.08 -0.70 1.17
CA PHE A 55 1.93 0.12 0.78
C PHE A 55 1.69 0.11 -0.74
N LEU A 56 2.72 -0.10 -1.57
CA LEU A 56 2.56 -0.33 -3.01
C LEU A 56 1.85 -1.65 -3.32
N LEU A 57 2.19 -2.73 -2.59
CA LEU A 57 1.47 -4.00 -2.68
C LEU A 57 0.00 -3.82 -2.27
N LEU A 58 -0.26 -3.13 -1.15
CA LEU A 58 -1.61 -2.86 -0.68
C LEU A 58 -2.41 -2.04 -1.71
N ARG A 59 -1.87 -0.92 -2.21
CA ARG A 59 -2.47 -0.12 -3.28
C ARG A 59 -2.84 -0.99 -4.48
N THR A 60 -1.91 -1.84 -4.91
CA THR A 60 -2.13 -2.73 -6.07
C THR A 60 -3.27 -3.71 -5.82
N LEU A 61 -3.34 -4.29 -4.62
CA LEU A 61 -4.42 -5.18 -4.23
C LEU A 61 -5.77 -4.44 -4.15
N CYS A 62 -5.83 -3.31 -3.46
CA CYS A 62 -7.05 -2.50 -3.33
C CYS A 62 -7.59 -2.09 -4.70
N ARG A 63 -6.72 -1.67 -5.62
CA ARG A 63 -7.11 -1.39 -7.01
C ARG A 63 -7.75 -2.59 -7.70
N ARG A 64 -7.16 -3.79 -7.58
CA ARG A 64 -7.70 -5.01 -8.19
C ARG A 64 -9.06 -5.40 -7.61
N LEU A 65 -9.32 -5.01 -6.37
CA LEU A 65 -10.57 -5.28 -5.66
C LEU A 65 -11.64 -4.19 -5.84
N GLY A 66 -11.29 -3.04 -6.44
CA GLY A 66 -12.18 -1.88 -6.47
C GLY A 66 -12.40 -1.25 -5.08
N ASP A 67 -11.49 -1.46 -4.14
CA ASP A 67 -11.57 -0.87 -2.79
C ASP A 67 -11.00 0.56 -2.80
N ASN A 68 -11.88 1.54 -2.97
CA ASN A 68 -11.52 2.96 -3.02
C ASN A 68 -10.91 3.45 -1.69
N LEU A 69 -11.44 3.01 -0.55
CA LEU A 69 -10.95 3.45 0.76
C LEU A 69 -9.55 2.90 1.04
N GLY A 70 -9.34 1.61 0.78
CA GLY A 70 -8.03 0.98 0.91
C GLY A 70 -7.00 1.58 -0.06
N MET A 71 -7.42 1.93 -1.27
CA MET A 71 -6.60 2.66 -2.25
C MET A 71 -6.17 4.02 -1.70
N ALA A 72 -7.14 4.82 -1.23
CA ALA A 72 -6.89 6.16 -0.72
C ALA A 72 -5.95 6.16 0.50
N ASN A 73 -6.20 5.26 1.45
CA ASN A 73 -5.34 5.10 2.61
C ASN A 73 -3.90 4.75 2.20
N SER A 74 -3.74 3.81 1.26
CA SER A 74 -2.40 3.40 0.79
C SER A 74 -1.65 4.56 0.14
N LEU A 75 -2.30 5.34 -0.72
CA LEU A 75 -1.73 6.53 -1.37
C LEU A 75 -1.30 7.57 -0.34
N CYS A 76 -2.16 7.86 0.65
CA CYS A 76 -1.82 8.76 1.76
C CYS A 76 -0.57 8.29 2.53
N GLN A 77 -0.44 6.99 2.82
CA GLN A 77 0.74 6.46 3.51
C GLN A 77 2.01 6.59 2.65
N LEU A 78 1.92 6.30 1.33
CA LEU A 78 3.04 6.45 0.40
C LEU A 78 3.53 7.90 0.34
N SER A 79 2.63 8.86 0.12
CA SER A 79 2.97 10.28 0.07
C SER A 79 3.61 10.74 1.38
N ARG A 80 3.06 10.33 2.54
CA ARG A 80 3.64 10.65 3.85
C ARG A 80 5.07 10.15 4.00
N ILE A 81 5.35 8.90 3.61
CA ILE A 81 6.70 8.33 3.72
C ILE A 81 7.66 9.07 2.77
N LEU A 82 7.23 9.37 1.55
CA LEU A 82 8.06 10.09 0.58
C LEU A 82 8.38 11.52 1.03
N LEU A 83 7.43 12.22 1.66
CA LEU A 83 7.69 13.52 2.27
C LEU A 83 8.69 13.42 3.43
N GLN A 84 8.60 12.37 4.25
CA GLN A 84 9.59 12.10 5.30
C GLN A 84 10.99 11.80 4.76
N LEU A 85 11.08 11.26 3.55
CA LEU A 85 12.32 11.01 2.82
C LEU A 85 12.79 12.20 1.98
N GLU A 86 12.19 13.38 2.14
CA GLU A 86 12.51 14.59 1.37
C GLU A 86 12.38 14.38 -0.16
N CYS A 87 11.44 13.52 -0.57
CA CYS A 87 11.13 13.20 -1.97
C CYS A 87 9.76 13.76 -2.42
N PRO A 88 9.53 15.09 -2.38
CA PRO A 88 8.20 15.67 -2.60
C PRO A 88 7.67 15.47 -4.02
N SER A 89 8.54 15.42 -5.03
CA SER A 89 8.15 15.18 -6.42
C SER A 89 7.50 13.80 -6.60
N GLN A 90 8.00 12.78 -5.89
CA GLN A 90 7.41 11.45 -5.91
C GLN A 90 6.13 11.40 -5.08
N ALA A 91 6.09 12.12 -3.95
CA ALA A 91 4.87 12.21 -3.13
C ALA A 91 3.71 12.84 -3.91
N GLN A 92 4.00 13.86 -4.71
CA GLN A 92 3.03 14.56 -5.56
C GLN A 92 2.33 13.61 -6.54
N VAL A 93 3.08 12.70 -7.18
CA VAL A 93 2.51 11.69 -8.10
C VAL A 93 1.42 10.84 -7.42
N PHE A 94 1.62 10.44 -6.17
CA PHE A 94 0.62 9.65 -5.44
C PHE A 94 -0.54 10.48 -4.92
N LEU A 95 -0.34 11.78 -4.65
CA LEU A 95 -1.42 12.70 -4.28
C LEU A 95 -2.32 13.01 -5.48
N GLU A 96 -1.73 13.25 -6.65
CA GLU A 96 -2.48 13.43 -7.90
C GLU A 96 -3.29 12.18 -8.25
N GLU A 97 -2.69 11.00 -8.05
CA GLU A 97 -3.42 9.74 -8.22
C GLU A 97 -4.61 9.62 -7.25
N LEU A 98 -4.43 10.04 -5.99
CA LEU A 98 -5.49 10.04 -4.98
C LEU A 98 -6.63 10.99 -5.38
N GLU A 99 -6.31 12.20 -5.80
CA GLU A 99 -7.29 13.20 -6.27
C GLU A 99 -8.09 12.66 -7.47
N LEU A 100 -7.41 12.06 -8.44
CA LEU A 100 -8.06 11.41 -9.59
C LEU A 100 -8.94 10.22 -9.19
N TYR A 101 -8.64 9.56 -8.07
CA TYR A 101 -9.43 8.43 -7.59
C TYR A 101 -10.67 8.90 -6.81
N LEU A 102 -10.54 9.95 -6.00
CA LEU A 102 -11.65 10.54 -5.24
C LEU A 102 -12.60 11.35 -6.15
N GLY A 103 -12.07 12.07 -7.13
CA GLY A 103 -12.88 12.83 -8.09
C GLY A 103 -13.69 11.96 -9.07
N LYS A 104 -13.54 10.63 -9.03
CA LYS A 104 -14.40 9.69 -9.77
C LYS A 104 -15.67 9.31 -9.03
N ASP A 105 -15.73 9.55 -7.71
CA ASP A 105 -16.95 9.36 -6.91
C ASP A 105 -17.85 10.63 -6.93
N GLU A 106 -17.34 11.75 -7.48
CA GLU A 106 -18.11 12.96 -7.79
C GLU A 106 -18.61 12.92 -9.23
N ASP A 107 -19.60 12.06 -9.53
CA ASP A 107 -20.43 12.28 -10.72
C ASP A 107 -21.30 13.53 -10.46
N PRO A 108 -21.27 14.55 -11.33
CA PRO A 108 -22.23 15.65 -11.27
C PRO A 108 -23.62 15.13 -11.67
N GLU A 109 -24.63 15.52 -10.88
CA GLU A 109 -26.07 15.25 -11.10
C GLU A 109 -26.54 15.32 -12.56
#